data_AF-W2XWK6-F1
#
_entry.id   AF-W2XWK6-F1
#
_cell.length_a   1.000
_cell.length_b   1.000
_cell.length_c   1.000
_cell.angle_alpha   90.00
_cell.angle_beta   90.00
_cell.angle_gamma   90.00
#
_symmetry.space_group_name_H-M   'P 1'
#
loop_
_entity.id
_entity.type
_entity.pdbx_description
1 polymer ?
#
loop_
_entity_poly.entity_id
_entity_poly.type
_entity_poly.pdbx_seq_one_letter_code
_entity_poly.pdbx_strand_id
1 'polypeptide(L)'
;MPRFVLKLLASVALAIGSVAAVDNGVLMGEAFGGPHGVKYSDLDLVSPGQTVQVITIRSGERVNGVGLDITDPSGQKTTLYHGGRGGDESTLSLEAGEFITGIEYHWGEKGHRTRIKYIKFTTNKNHSISGGLPTENIGKDSAPKGYQLGGFFGYCAKELDSAGAIWTSNTPVV
;
A
#
# COMPACT_ATOMS: atom_id res chain seq x y z
N MET A 1 6.35 29.44 -46.02
CA MET A 1 5.51 28.78 -45.01
C MET A 1 6.41 27.88 -44.17
N PRO A 2 6.56 28.12 -42.85
CA PRO A 2 7.63 27.54 -42.06
C PRO A 2 7.39 26.06 -41.73
N ARG A 3 8.48 25.27 -41.77
CA ARG A 3 8.57 23.86 -41.39
C ARG A 3 8.38 23.73 -39.88
N PHE A 4 7.40 22.93 -39.45
CA PHE A 4 7.29 22.52 -38.05
C PHE A 4 8.25 21.35 -37.79
N VAL A 5 9.35 21.65 -37.09
CA VAL A 5 10.26 20.63 -36.54
C VAL A 5 9.72 20.24 -35.17
N LEU A 6 9.14 19.04 -35.05
CA LEU A 6 8.74 18.48 -33.76
C LEU A 6 10.00 18.05 -33.01
N LYS A 7 10.45 18.88 -32.05
CA LYS A 7 11.56 18.53 -31.17
C LYS A 7 11.08 17.49 -30.16
N LEU A 8 11.56 16.26 -30.31
CA LEU A 8 11.39 15.18 -29.34
C LEU A 8 12.22 15.51 -28.09
N LEU A 9 11.56 15.87 -27.00
CA LEU A 9 12.20 16.02 -25.68
C LEU A 9 12.14 14.66 -24.96
N ALA A 10 13.19 13.85 -25.12
CA ALA A 10 13.40 12.68 -24.27
C ALA A 10 14.05 13.16 -22.96
N SER A 11 13.28 13.19 -21.88
CA SER A 11 13.82 13.39 -20.53
C SER A 11 14.02 12.03 -19.89
N VAL A 12 15.23 11.49 -19.96
CA VAL A 12 15.65 10.34 -19.15
C VAL A 12 16.25 10.89 -17.86
N ALA A 13 15.48 10.84 -16.78
CA ALA A 13 16.00 11.06 -15.45
C ALA A 13 16.36 9.70 -14.84
N LEU A 14 17.63 9.30 -14.97
CA LEU A 14 18.17 8.17 -14.21
C LEU A 14 18.61 8.71 -12.84
N ALA A 15 17.69 8.71 -11.88
CA ALA A 15 18.04 8.95 -10.48
C ALA A 15 18.58 7.64 -9.89
N ILE A 16 19.89 7.46 -9.91
CA ILE A 16 20.55 6.44 -9.07
C ILE A 16 20.60 7.02 -7.66
N GLY A 17 19.47 6.97 -6.96
CA GLY A 17 19.45 7.19 -5.53
C GLY A 17 20.13 6.00 -4.88
N SER A 18 21.38 6.17 -4.42
CA SER A 18 21.90 5.34 -3.34
C SER A 18 21.08 5.71 -2.10
N VAL A 19 19.93 5.06 -1.96
CA VAL A 19 19.22 5.02 -0.69
C VAL A 19 20.19 4.31 0.23
N ALA A 20 20.86 5.07 1.10
CA ALA A 20 21.36 4.50 2.33
C ALA A 20 20.13 3.87 2.99
N ALA A 21 20.00 2.55 2.84
CA ALA A 21 18.99 1.77 3.51
C ALA A 21 19.09 2.20 4.97
N VAL A 22 18.00 2.73 5.50
CA VAL A 22 17.88 2.81 6.95
C VAL A 22 18.00 1.36 7.38
N ASP A 23 19.11 1.04 8.04
CA ASP A 23 19.64 -0.30 8.32
C ASP A 23 18.76 -1.12 9.29
N ASN A 24 17.47 -0.78 9.36
CA ASN A 24 16.48 -1.34 10.28
C ASN A 24 15.46 -2.22 9.54
N GLY A 25 15.61 -2.44 8.23
CA GLY A 25 14.74 -3.32 7.45
C GLY A 25 13.29 -2.84 7.30
N VAL A 26 13.05 -1.53 7.46
CA VAL A 26 11.73 -0.91 7.28
C VAL A 26 11.87 0.31 6.36
N LEU A 27 11.02 0.40 5.34
CA LEU A 27 10.99 1.48 4.36
C LEU A 27 9.56 2.01 4.22
N MET A 28 9.42 3.34 4.23
CA MET A 28 8.15 4.00 3.97
C MET A 28 7.95 4.13 2.46
N GLY A 29 6.82 3.65 1.98
CA GLY A 29 6.38 3.79 0.59
C GLY A 29 5.82 5.16 0.26
N GLU A 30 5.32 5.32 -0.96
CA GLU A 30 4.60 6.52 -1.38
C GLU A 30 3.17 6.52 -0.82
N ALA A 31 2.65 7.69 -0.47
CA ALA A 31 1.28 7.86 0.02
C ALA A 31 0.35 8.37 -1.08
N PHE A 32 -0.81 7.73 -1.23
CA PHE A 32 -1.83 8.10 -2.20
C PHE A 32 -3.14 8.49 -1.50
N GLY A 33 -3.90 9.43 -2.06
CA GLY A 33 -5.17 9.91 -1.51
C GLY A 33 -5.09 11.31 -0.88
N GLY A 34 -5.96 11.59 0.10
CA GLY A 34 -6.11 12.92 0.71
C GLY A 34 -5.88 12.97 2.23
N PRO A 35 -5.44 14.12 2.78
CA PRO A 35 -5.12 14.27 4.20
C PRO A 35 -6.38 14.53 5.05
N HIS A 36 -7.40 13.68 4.92
CA HIS A 36 -8.68 13.84 5.63
C HIS A 36 -8.90 12.71 6.64
N GLY A 37 -9.65 12.98 7.71
CA GLY A 37 -9.82 12.00 8.79
C GLY A 37 -8.70 12.12 9.83
N VAL A 38 -8.40 11.01 10.50
CA VAL A 38 -7.37 10.90 11.55
C VAL A 38 -6.15 10.20 10.98
N LYS A 39 -4.97 10.75 11.26
CA LYS A 39 -3.69 10.16 10.86
C LYS A 39 -3.47 8.82 11.58
N TYR A 40 -2.97 7.83 10.86
CA TYR A 40 -2.57 6.53 11.41
C TYR A 40 -1.21 6.11 10.86
N SER A 41 -0.54 5.21 11.56
CA SER A 41 0.72 4.58 11.14
C SER A 41 0.94 3.29 11.90
N ASP A 42 1.30 2.23 11.20
CA ASP A 42 1.70 0.93 11.79
C ASP A 42 3.21 0.84 12.03
N LEU A 43 3.97 1.92 11.83
CA LEU A 43 5.44 1.90 11.86
C LEU A 43 6.02 1.26 13.13
N ASP A 44 5.43 1.53 14.30
CA ASP A 44 5.88 1.00 15.59
C ASP A 44 5.32 -0.41 15.90
N LEU A 45 4.49 -0.96 15.01
CA LEU A 45 3.80 -2.25 15.16
C LEU A 45 4.35 -3.32 14.22
N VAL A 46 5.20 -2.93 13.27
CA VAL A 46 5.77 -3.84 12.26
C VAL A 46 7.24 -4.14 12.57
N SER A 47 7.72 -5.27 12.05
CA SER A 47 9.10 -5.71 12.27
C SER A 47 9.66 -6.43 11.02
N PRO A 48 10.95 -6.27 10.71
CA PRO A 48 11.63 -7.10 9.71
C PRO A 48 11.45 -8.60 9.98
N GLY A 49 11.23 -9.38 8.93
CA GLY A 49 11.03 -10.83 9.04
C GLY A 49 9.64 -11.24 9.53
N GLN A 50 8.73 -10.29 9.79
CA GLN A 50 7.33 -10.64 10.02
C GLN A 50 6.72 -11.29 8.78
N THR A 51 5.58 -11.95 8.94
CA THR A 51 4.80 -12.50 7.82
C THR A 51 3.39 -11.92 7.86
N VAL A 52 2.78 -11.73 6.69
CA VAL A 52 1.35 -11.44 6.55
C VAL A 52 0.61 -12.75 6.30
N GLN A 53 -0.45 -13.02 7.07
CA GLN A 53 -1.29 -14.22 6.91
C GLN A 53 -2.55 -13.90 6.11
N VAL A 54 -3.15 -12.73 6.35
CA VAL A 54 -4.39 -12.32 5.70
C VAL A 54 -4.29 -10.83 5.36
N ILE A 55 -4.75 -10.47 4.16
CA ILE A 55 -5.10 -9.10 3.79
C ILE A 55 -6.63 -8.99 3.74
N THR A 56 -7.17 -7.95 4.36
CA THR A 56 -8.59 -7.63 4.35
C THR A 56 -8.81 -6.30 3.63
N ILE A 57 -9.78 -6.25 2.72
CA ILE A 57 -10.32 -5.03 2.16
C ILE A 57 -11.80 -4.97 2.51
N ARG A 58 -12.25 -3.81 3.01
CA ARG A 58 -13.66 -3.48 3.07
C ARG A 58 -13.98 -2.41 2.05
N SER A 59 -14.97 -2.64 1.19
CA SER A 59 -15.31 -1.68 0.14
C SER A 59 -16.77 -1.76 -0.32
N GLY A 60 -17.29 -0.61 -0.74
CA GLY A 60 -18.44 -0.50 -1.64
C GLY A 60 -17.99 0.23 -2.91
N GLU A 61 -18.60 1.37 -3.22
CA GLU A 61 -18.09 2.29 -4.27
C GLU A 61 -16.69 2.85 -3.98
N ARG A 62 -16.22 2.73 -2.74
CA ARG A 62 -14.96 3.26 -2.20
C ARG A 62 -14.35 2.26 -1.24
N VAL A 63 -13.09 2.44 -0.91
CA VAL A 63 -12.44 1.66 0.14
C VAL A 63 -12.85 2.21 1.50
N ASN A 64 -13.56 1.37 2.27
CA ASN A 64 -13.97 1.67 3.63
C ASN A 64 -12.85 1.43 4.63
N GLY A 65 -12.08 0.37 4.45
CA GLY A 65 -10.95 0.05 5.31
C GLY A 65 -10.06 -1.04 4.75
N VAL A 66 -8.87 -1.15 5.32
CA VAL A 66 -7.84 -2.16 5.00
C VAL A 66 -7.26 -2.73 6.28
N GLY A 67 -6.85 -3.99 6.25
CA GLY A 67 -6.19 -4.61 7.40
C GLY A 67 -5.28 -5.76 7.01
N LEU A 68 -4.35 -6.07 7.92
CA LEU A 68 -3.43 -7.18 7.85
C LEU A 68 -3.48 -7.98 9.14
N ASP A 69 -3.55 -9.30 9.03
CA ASP A 69 -3.16 -10.18 10.12
C ASP A 69 -1.68 -10.54 9.92
N ILE A 70 -0.85 -10.15 10.89
CA ILE A 70 0.60 -10.35 10.84
C ILE A 70 1.07 -11.23 11.99
N THR A 71 2.19 -11.92 11.76
CA THR A 71 2.92 -12.68 12.77
C THR A 71 4.37 -12.21 12.76
N ASP A 72 4.85 -11.71 13.89
CA ASP A 72 6.23 -11.24 14.02
C ASP A 72 7.23 -12.41 14.15
N PRO A 73 8.56 -12.16 14.09
CA PRO A 73 9.57 -13.22 14.24
C PRO A 73 9.54 -13.98 15.58
N SER A 74 8.93 -13.41 16.63
CA SER A 74 8.75 -14.09 17.93
C SER A 74 7.53 -15.03 17.94
N GLY A 75 6.69 -14.97 16.90
CA GLY A 75 5.45 -15.71 16.78
C GLY A 75 4.23 -14.96 17.33
N GLN A 76 4.37 -13.71 17.75
CA GLN A 76 3.25 -12.88 18.21
C GLN A 76 2.38 -12.48 17.03
N LYS A 77 1.07 -12.68 17.19
CA LYS A 77 0.06 -12.31 16.19
C LYS A 77 -0.53 -10.95 16.50
N THR A 78 -0.68 -10.12 15.47
CA THR A 78 -1.26 -8.78 15.57
C THR A 78 -2.19 -8.54 14.37
N THR A 79 -3.35 -7.95 14.62
CA THR A 79 -4.24 -7.46 13.57
C THR A 79 -4.08 -5.95 13.45
N LEU A 80 -3.64 -5.49 12.28
CA LEU A 80 -3.59 -4.09 11.88
C LEU A 80 -4.87 -3.76 11.10
N TYR A 81 -5.58 -2.69 11.44
CA TYR A 81 -6.81 -2.32 10.73
C TYR A 81 -7.07 -0.83 10.75
N HIS A 82 -7.33 -0.25 9.57
CA HIS A 82 -7.60 1.18 9.39
C HIS A 82 -8.84 1.42 8.55
N GLY A 83 -9.59 2.46 8.89
CA GLY A 83 -10.87 2.81 8.26
C GLY A 83 -12.10 2.28 9.00
N GLY A 84 -13.25 2.33 8.33
CA GLY A 84 -14.55 1.96 8.90
C GLY A 84 -15.01 0.56 8.53
N ARG A 85 -15.99 0.04 9.28
CA ARG A 85 -16.62 -1.28 9.07
C ARG A 85 -17.74 -1.29 8.02
N GLY A 86 -17.87 -0.23 7.23
CA GLY A 86 -18.83 -0.17 6.11
C GLY A 86 -18.38 -1.03 4.92
N GLY A 87 -19.24 -1.12 3.91
CA GLY A 87 -18.98 -1.90 2.69
C GLY A 87 -18.93 -3.41 2.93
N ASP A 88 -18.71 -4.16 1.85
CA ASP A 88 -18.53 -5.61 1.90
C ASP A 88 -17.07 -5.97 2.21
N GLU A 89 -16.88 -7.09 2.89
CA GLU A 89 -15.55 -7.59 3.22
C GLU A 89 -15.04 -8.55 2.17
N SER A 90 -13.76 -8.45 1.84
CA SER A 90 -13.05 -9.41 1.02
C SER A 90 -11.69 -9.67 1.65
N THR A 91 -11.29 -10.94 1.69
CA THR A 91 -10.02 -11.37 2.29
C THR A 91 -9.25 -12.24 1.33
N LEU A 92 -7.92 -12.14 1.38
CA LEU A 92 -7.01 -13.10 0.76
C LEU A 92 -6.11 -13.65 1.86
N SER A 93 -6.22 -14.95 2.09
CA SER A 93 -5.27 -15.69 2.94
C SER A 93 -4.04 -16.01 2.12
N LEU A 94 -2.87 -15.67 2.65
CA LEU A 94 -1.58 -15.91 2.00
C LEU A 94 -1.12 -17.32 2.32
N GLU A 95 -0.63 -18.02 1.30
CA GLU A 95 -0.03 -19.34 1.46
C GLU A 95 1.36 -19.25 2.10
N ALA A 96 1.90 -20.41 2.50
CA ALA A 96 3.31 -20.50 2.91
C ALA A 96 4.24 -19.95 1.82
N GLY A 97 5.14 -19.03 2.20
CA GLY A 97 6.08 -18.35 1.31
C GLY A 97 5.45 -17.32 0.36
N GLU A 98 4.16 -17.02 0.52
CA GLU A 98 3.49 -15.95 -0.20
C GLU A 98 3.59 -14.64 0.58
N PHE A 99 3.85 -13.54 -0.12
CA PHE A 99 3.92 -12.20 0.44
C PHE A 99 3.50 -11.15 -0.59
N ILE A 100 2.96 -10.03 -0.11
CA ILE A 100 2.49 -8.92 -0.94
C ILE A 100 3.69 -8.11 -1.41
N THR A 101 3.77 -7.91 -2.73
CA THR A 101 4.87 -7.22 -3.41
C THR A 101 4.44 -5.94 -4.10
N GLY A 102 3.14 -5.74 -4.35
CA GLY A 102 2.66 -4.57 -5.06
C GLY A 102 1.30 -4.11 -4.59
N ILE A 103 1.10 -2.79 -4.64
CA ILE A 103 -0.18 -2.14 -4.36
C ILE A 103 -0.49 -1.14 -5.45
N GLU A 104 -1.74 -1.14 -5.91
CA GLU A 104 -2.30 -0.16 -6.81
C GLU A 104 -3.45 0.56 -6.11
N TYR A 105 -3.41 1.88 -6.13
CA TYR A 105 -4.37 2.77 -5.51
C TYR A 105 -5.05 3.60 -6.57
N HIS A 106 -6.36 3.82 -6.42
CA HIS A 106 -7.07 4.84 -7.16
C HIS A 106 -7.79 5.76 -6.18
N TRP A 107 -7.76 7.07 -6.43
CA TRP A 107 -8.40 8.06 -5.57
C TRP A 107 -9.23 9.06 -6.34
N GLY A 108 -10.19 9.66 -5.65
CA GLY A 108 -11.03 10.70 -6.22
C GLY A 108 -11.87 11.39 -5.18
N GLU A 109 -12.57 12.45 -5.60
CA GLU A 109 -13.38 13.26 -4.72
C GLU A 109 -14.69 12.58 -4.31
N LYS A 110 -15.15 12.91 -3.10
CA LYS A 110 -16.52 12.72 -2.62
C LYS A 110 -16.89 13.91 -1.76
N GLY A 111 -17.74 14.78 -2.31
CA GLY A 111 -17.91 16.14 -1.80
C GLY A 111 -16.56 16.86 -1.81
N HIS A 112 -16.24 17.58 -0.74
CA HIS A 112 -14.98 18.33 -0.62
C HIS A 112 -13.80 17.53 -0.04
N ARG A 113 -13.82 16.19 -0.18
CA ARG A 113 -12.77 15.32 0.39
C ARG A 113 -12.31 14.26 -0.62
N THR A 114 -11.00 14.10 -0.73
CA THR A 114 -10.36 13.04 -1.51
C THR A 114 -10.32 11.74 -0.71
N ARG A 115 -10.67 10.62 -1.35
CA ARG A 115 -10.67 9.28 -0.73
C ARG A 115 -10.09 8.23 -1.65
N ILE A 116 -9.63 7.13 -1.05
CA ILE A 116 -9.32 5.91 -1.80
C ILE A 116 -10.61 5.31 -2.34
N LYS A 117 -10.71 5.23 -3.66
CA LYS A 117 -11.86 4.70 -4.40
C LYS A 117 -11.69 3.23 -4.69
N TYR A 118 -10.46 2.80 -4.99
CA TYR A 118 -10.11 1.43 -5.25
C TYR A 118 -8.69 1.13 -4.76
N ILE A 119 -8.49 -0.12 -4.33
CA ILE A 119 -7.17 -0.64 -4.01
C ILE A 119 -7.05 -2.07 -4.53
N LYS A 120 -5.84 -2.42 -4.99
CA LYS A 120 -5.48 -3.78 -5.38
C LYS A 120 -4.13 -4.15 -4.79
N PHE A 121 -4.04 -5.35 -4.22
CA PHE A 121 -2.81 -5.97 -3.75
C PHE A 121 -2.42 -7.10 -4.70
N THR A 122 -1.12 -7.28 -4.92
CA THR A 122 -0.56 -8.38 -5.72
C THR A 122 0.58 -9.05 -4.96
N THR A 123 0.66 -10.37 -5.04
CA THR A 123 1.66 -11.18 -4.31
C THR A 123 2.78 -11.68 -5.22
N ASN A 124 3.87 -12.16 -4.62
CA ASN A 124 4.96 -12.86 -5.31
C ASN A 124 4.50 -14.14 -6.05
N LYS A 125 3.34 -14.69 -5.73
CA LYS A 125 2.74 -15.86 -6.39
C LYS A 125 1.70 -15.50 -7.46
N ASN A 126 1.61 -14.23 -7.84
CA ASN A 126 0.62 -13.71 -8.80
C ASN A 126 -0.84 -13.85 -8.34
N HIS A 127 -1.10 -14.04 -7.04
CA HIS A 127 -2.44 -13.83 -6.51
C HIS A 127 -2.70 -12.34 -6.33
N SER A 128 -3.98 -11.97 -6.36
CA SER A 128 -4.38 -10.59 -6.13
C SER A 128 -5.74 -10.53 -5.46
N ILE A 129 -5.95 -9.42 -4.74
CA ILE A 129 -7.25 -9.04 -4.19
C ILE A 129 -7.45 -7.56 -4.44
N SER A 130 -8.67 -7.16 -4.74
CA SER A 130 -9.01 -5.75 -4.93
C SER A 130 -10.41 -5.45 -4.40
N GLY A 131 -10.67 -4.17 -4.12
CA GLY A 131 -11.99 -3.69 -3.73
C GLY A 131 -12.17 -2.22 -4.08
N GLY A 132 -13.43 -1.80 -4.22
CA GLY A 132 -13.80 -0.46 -4.64
C GLY A 132 -14.00 -0.30 -6.15
N LEU A 133 -14.14 0.94 -6.61
CA LEU A 133 -14.33 1.28 -8.02
C LEU A 133 -13.14 2.07 -8.58
N PRO A 134 -12.49 1.61 -9.67
CA PRO A 134 -11.38 2.31 -10.29
C PRO A 134 -11.74 3.74 -10.74
N THR A 135 -10.76 4.63 -10.65
CA THR A 135 -10.84 6.01 -11.18
C THR A 135 -9.63 6.37 -12.04
N GLU A 136 -9.61 7.56 -12.63
CA GLU A 136 -8.52 8.01 -13.49
C GLU A 136 -7.24 8.40 -12.74
N ASN A 137 -7.33 8.82 -11.47
CA ASN A 137 -6.14 9.02 -10.65
C ASN A 137 -5.64 7.68 -10.13
N ILE A 138 -4.44 7.28 -10.54
CA ILE A 138 -3.84 5.97 -10.27
C ILE A 138 -2.44 6.18 -9.70
N GLY A 139 -2.10 5.39 -8.70
CA GLY A 139 -0.78 5.31 -8.11
C GLY A 139 -0.43 3.86 -7.85
N LYS A 140 0.85 3.52 -8.00
CA LYS A 140 1.35 2.17 -7.73
C LYS A 140 2.61 2.27 -6.90
N ASP A 141 2.74 1.38 -5.94
CA ASP A 141 3.96 1.19 -5.16
C ASP A 141 4.31 -0.30 -5.15
N SER A 142 5.59 -0.61 -5.05
CA SER A 142 6.11 -1.97 -5.10
C SER A 142 7.23 -2.16 -4.11
N ALA A 143 7.20 -3.30 -3.42
CA ALA A 143 8.23 -3.69 -2.49
C ALA A 143 9.59 -3.72 -3.21
N PRO A 144 10.63 -3.07 -2.65
CA PRO A 144 12.00 -3.30 -3.09
C PRO A 144 12.38 -4.78 -3.01
N LYS A 145 13.41 -5.18 -3.76
CA LYS A 145 13.90 -6.57 -3.70
C LYS A 145 14.24 -6.95 -2.24
N GLY A 146 13.67 -8.05 -1.77
CA GLY A 146 13.88 -8.55 -0.40
C GLY A 146 12.91 -7.96 0.63
N TYR A 147 11.91 -7.20 0.22
CA TYR A 147 10.89 -6.63 1.09
C TYR A 147 9.49 -7.17 0.74
N GLN A 148 8.57 -6.98 1.68
CA GLN A 148 7.15 -7.27 1.57
C GLN A 148 6.34 -6.18 2.26
N LEU A 149 5.03 -6.12 1.99
CA LEU A 149 4.13 -5.27 2.77
C LEU A 149 4.12 -5.72 4.23
N GLY A 150 4.43 -4.82 5.15
CA GLY A 150 4.35 -5.06 6.59
C GLY A 150 3.20 -4.33 7.27
N GLY A 151 2.85 -3.14 6.81
CA GLY A 151 1.82 -2.32 7.42
C GLY A 151 1.42 -1.14 6.55
N PHE A 152 0.62 -0.25 7.10
CA PHE A 152 0.15 0.94 6.41
C PHE A 152 0.40 2.22 7.22
N PHE A 153 0.43 3.34 6.51
CA PHE A 153 0.30 4.66 7.10
C PHE A 153 -0.63 5.51 6.24
N GLY A 154 -1.24 6.54 6.82
CA GLY A 154 -2.16 7.39 6.05
C GLY A 154 -3.15 8.15 6.92
N TYR A 155 -4.33 8.39 6.35
CA TYR A 155 -5.44 9.02 7.05
C TYR A 155 -6.75 8.26 6.80
N CYS A 156 -7.56 8.12 7.84
CA CYS A 156 -8.84 7.42 7.75
C CYS A 156 -9.86 7.91 8.77
N ALA A 157 -11.13 7.57 8.52
CA ALA A 157 -12.19 7.63 9.53
C ALA A 157 -13.23 6.53 9.22
N LYS A 158 -14.43 6.92 8.75
CA LYS A 158 -15.46 5.95 8.28
C LYS A 158 -15.09 5.28 6.95
N GLU A 159 -14.16 5.87 6.22
CA GLU A 159 -13.62 5.40 4.94
C GLU A 159 -12.10 5.65 4.95
N LEU A 160 -11.38 5.04 4.02
CA LEU A 160 -9.94 5.26 3.83
C LEU A 160 -9.73 6.52 2.98
N ASP A 161 -9.12 7.55 3.57
CA ASP A 161 -8.92 8.84 2.89
C ASP A 161 -7.58 8.85 2.14
N SER A 162 -6.53 8.28 2.74
CA SER A 162 -5.24 8.02 2.09
C SER A 162 -4.55 6.77 2.67
N ALA A 163 -3.63 6.18 1.91
CA ALA A 163 -2.76 5.11 2.39
C ALA A 163 -1.42 5.11 1.64
N GLY A 164 -0.37 4.69 2.34
CA GLY A 164 0.91 4.28 1.78
C GLY A 164 1.38 2.99 2.46
N ALA A 165 2.28 2.27 1.79
CA ALA A 165 2.84 1.02 2.28
C ALA A 165 3.94 1.27 3.32
N ILE A 166 4.02 0.41 4.33
CA ILE A 166 5.24 0.22 5.11
C ILE A 166 5.84 -1.10 4.63
N TRP A 167 6.97 -1.02 3.94
CA TRP A 167 7.70 -2.16 3.41
C TRP A 167 8.68 -2.69 4.46
N THR A 168 8.59 -3.96 4.82
CA THR A 168 9.50 -4.62 5.77
C THR A 168 10.35 -5.67 5.07
N SER A 169 11.61 -5.82 5.47
CA SER A 169 12.49 -6.89 4.98
C SER A 169 11.85 -8.25 5.21
N ASN A 170 12.02 -9.16 4.25
CA ASN A 170 11.52 -10.54 4.33
C ASN A 170 12.24 -11.37 5.40
N THR A 171 13.42 -10.94 5.81
CA THR A 171 14.21 -11.57 6.87
C THR A 171 14.40 -10.61 8.04
N PRO A 172 14.53 -11.11 9.28
CA PRO A 172 14.95 -10.29 10.42
C PRO A 172 16.25 -9.56 10.12
N VAL A 173 16.38 -8.34 10.62
CA VAL A 173 17.66 -7.63 10.66
C VAL A 173 18.35 -8.00 11.97
N VAL A 174 19.58 -8.50 11.87
CA VAL A 174 20.43 -8.94 13.00
C VAL A 174 21.47 -7.90 13.32
#